data_AF-A0A7S4DNW9-F1
#
_entry.id   AF-A0A7S4DNW9-F1
#
_cell.length_a   1.000
_cell.length_b   1.000
_cell.length_c   1.000
_cell.angle_alpha   90.00
_cell.angle_beta   90.00
_cell.angle_gamma   90.00
#
_symmetry.space_group_name_H-M   'P 1'
#
loop_
_entity.id
_entity.type
_entity.pdbx_description
1 polymer ?
#
loop_
_entity_poly.entity_id
_entity_poly.type
_entity_poly.pdbx_seq_one_letter_code
_entity_poly.pdbx_strand_id
1 'polypeptide(L)'
;GGAGAGGPEVYTMVLPLGDGVKCRRTKEEIEDWMVSCGCRGDTCLIALGGDAIQDLCGLVASQYCMGIPMIAVPTTLLSMLECSGPRETQLNAAEGKKIIGCFVKPTMAFIDLRTLTKINPRRLKAGMAYCIRWGIVYDRELFELIDENAHMLLERDVSILARLVDRAIRGRIASDDHAASLKKVPSRGAGGAGGAAVPAASGASLSLAVAAAAAAAVA
;
A
#
# COMPACT_ATOMS: atom_id res chain seq x y z
N GLY A 1 37.07 -20.04 1.56
CA GLY A 1 36.64 -20.32 0.18
C GLY A 1 36.12 -19.03 -0.42
N GLY A 2 36.65 -18.62 -1.56
CA GLY A 2 36.45 -17.28 -2.13
C GLY A 2 35.00 -16.98 -2.51
N ALA A 3 34.51 -15.82 -2.09
CA ALA A 3 33.32 -15.21 -2.67
C ALA A 3 33.75 -14.56 -3.99
N GLY A 4 33.37 -15.18 -5.10
CA GLY A 4 33.56 -14.64 -6.43
C GLY A 4 32.79 -13.33 -6.59
N ALA A 5 33.36 -12.43 -7.39
CA ALA A 5 32.80 -11.16 -7.82
C ALA A 5 31.62 -11.34 -8.81
N GLY A 6 30.58 -12.07 -8.39
CA GLY A 6 29.29 -12.15 -9.08
C GLY A 6 28.28 -11.26 -8.37
N GLY A 7 27.54 -10.44 -9.11
CA GLY A 7 26.39 -9.71 -8.55
C GLY A 7 25.31 -10.67 -8.03
N PRO A 8 24.28 -10.16 -7.34
CA PRO A 8 23.18 -10.99 -6.88
C PRO A 8 22.51 -11.71 -8.06
N GLU A 9 22.17 -12.98 -7.88
CA GLU A 9 21.33 -13.70 -8.84
C GLU A 9 19.91 -13.13 -8.80
N VAL A 10 19.33 -12.85 -9.97
CA VAL A 10 18.02 -12.23 -10.09
C VAL A 10 17.09 -13.15 -10.86
N TYR A 11 16.02 -13.59 -10.19
CA TYR A 11 14.93 -14.34 -10.78
C TYR A 11 13.71 -13.43 -10.93
N THR A 12 13.00 -13.52 -12.06
CA THR A 12 11.81 -12.69 -12.34
C THR A 12 10.61 -13.57 -12.67
N MET A 13 9.51 -13.38 -11.94
CA MET A 13 8.23 -13.99 -12.26
C MET A 13 7.20 -12.90 -12.59
N VAL A 14 6.51 -13.06 -13.71
CA VAL A 14 5.48 -12.13 -14.18
C VAL A 14 4.11 -12.73 -13.91
N LEU A 15 3.30 -12.01 -13.13
CA LEU A 15 1.93 -12.40 -12.82
C LEU A 15 0.92 -11.68 -13.74
N PRO A 16 -0.25 -12.28 -13.99
CA PRO A 16 -1.28 -11.63 -14.80
C PRO A 16 -1.78 -10.34 -14.12
N LEU A 17 -2.35 -9.43 -14.91
CA LEU A 17 -2.90 -8.19 -14.37
C LEU A 17 -4.29 -8.43 -13.75
N GLY A 18 -4.56 -7.71 -12.66
CA GLY A 18 -5.90 -7.60 -12.06
C GLY A 18 -6.00 -8.23 -10.66
N ASP A 19 -7.11 -7.97 -9.98
CA ASP A 19 -7.28 -8.35 -8.56
C ASP A 19 -7.44 -9.87 -8.36
N GLY A 20 -7.67 -10.63 -9.44
CA GLY A 20 -7.75 -12.09 -9.41
C GLY A 20 -6.45 -12.76 -8.98
N VAL A 21 -5.30 -12.07 -9.13
CA VAL A 21 -4.01 -12.58 -8.66
C VAL A 21 -3.93 -12.66 -7.13
N LYS A 22 -4.76 -11.89 -6.42
CA LYS A 22 -4.77 -11.82 -4.96
C LYS A 22 -5.56 -13.00 -4.36
N CYS A 23 -5.10 -14.21 -4.63
CA CYS A 23 -5.69 -15.46 -4.12
C CYS A 23 -4.60 -16.46 -3.67
N ARG A 24 -5.03 -17.50 -2.95
CA ARG A 24 -4.13 -18.53 -2.41
C ARG A 24 -3.37 -19.29 -3.51
N ARG A 25 -4.03 -19.54 -4.64
CA ARG A 25 -3.42 -20.26 -5.76
C ARG A 25 -2.18 -19.55 -6.30
N THR A 26 -2.28 -18.25 -6.58
CA THR A 26 -1.12 -17.48 -7.06
C THR A 26 -0.01 -17.43 -6.02
N LYS A 27 -0.37 -17.39 -4.73
CA LYS A 27 0.61 -17.43 -3.64
C LYS A 27 1.41 -18.74 -3.65
N GLU A 28 0.72 -19.87 -3.75
CA GLU A 28 1.32 -21.21 -3.87
C GLU A 28 2.24 -21.29 -5.10
N GLU A 29 1.77 -20.80 -6.26
CA GLU A 29 2.58 -20.74 -7.50
C GLU A 29 3.87 -19.92 -7.32
N ILE A 30 3.84 -18.80 -6.58
CA ILE A 30 5.05 -18.01 -6.26
C ILE A 30 6.00 -18.82 -5.38
N GLU A 31 5.49 -19.44 -4.32
CA GLU A 31 6.30 -20.16 -3.32
C GLU A 31 7.00 -21.36 -3.95
N ASP A 32 6.27 -22.16 -4.73
CA ASP A 32 6.83 -23.30 -5.45
C ASP A 32 7.88 -22.88 -6.46
N TRP A 33 7.63 -21.79 -7.19
CA TRP A 33 8.61 -21.23 -8.12
C TRP A 33 9.88 -20.77 -7.40
N MET A 34 9.76 -20.09 -6.26
CA MET A 34 10.92 -19.68 -5.45
C MET A 34 11.72 -20.88 -4.96
N VAL A 35 11.06 -21.95 -4.50
CA VAL A 35 11.73 -23.20 -4.11
C VAL A 35 12.47 -23.82 -5.31
N SER A 36 11.85 -23.84 -6.49
CA SER A 36 12.46 -24.39 -7.71
C SER A 36 13.69 -23.61 -8.18
N CYS A 37 13.75 -22.30 -7.91
CA CYS A 37 14.90 -21.45 -8.20
C CYS A 37 16.01 -21.55 -7.14
N GLY A 38 15.81 -22.36 -6.09
CA GLY A 38 16.79 -22.51 -5.00
C GLY A 38 16.79 -21.37 -3.98
N CYS A 39 15.77 -20.50 -3.98
CA CYS A 39 15.65 -19.39 -3.03
C CYS A 39 15.58 -19.90 -1.57
N ARG A 40 16.40 -19.34 -0.69
CA ARG A 40 16.48 -19.67 0.75
C ARG A 40 16.21 -18.43 1.61
N GLY A 41 16.45 -18.51 2.92
CA GLY A 41 16.17 -17.42 3.87
C GLY A 41 17.00 -16.14 3.67
N ASP A 42 18.04 -16.19 2.85
CA ASP A 42 18.87 -15.06 2.40
C ASP A 42 18.30 -14.33 1.16
N THR A 43 17.20 -14.82 0.60
CA THR A 43 16.54 -14.21 -0.55
C THR A 43 15.87 -12.88 -0.18
N CYS A 44 15.96 -11.88 -1.06
CA CYS A 44 15.15 -10.67 -0.96
C CYS A 44 14.04 -10.69 -2.02
N LEU A 45 12.79 -10.51 -1.58
CA LEU A 45 11.64 -10.41 -2.47
C LEU A 45 11.41 -8.96 -2.90
N ILE A 46 11.40 -8.69 -4.20
CA ILE A 46 11.09 -7.36 -4.74
C ILE A 46 9.65 -7.36 -5.28
N ALA A 47 8.76 -6.63 -4.62
CA ALA A 47 7.37 -6.49 -5.02
C ALA A 47 7.20 -5.28 -5.95
N LEU A 48 7.26 -5.50 -7.28
CA LEU A 48 7.04 -4.46 -8.28
C LEU A 48 5.58 -4.47 -8.75
N GLY A 49 4.80 -3.45 -8.36
CA GLY A 49 3.42 -3.33 -8.84
C GLY A 49 2.48 -2.59 -7.92
N GLY A 50 1.19 -2.70 -8.23
CA GLY A 50 0.11 -2.09 -7.47
C GLY A 50 -0.20 -2.80 -6.15
N ASP A 51 -1.29 -2.39 -5.52
CA ASP A 51 -1.80 -2.88 -4.23
C ASP A 51 -1.95 -4.42 -4.18
N ALA A 52 -2.48 -5.04 -5.24
CA ALA A 52 -2.63 -6.50 -5.30
C ALA A 52 -1.29 -7.26 -5.26
N ILE A 53 -0.25 -6.75 -5.93
CA ILE A 53 1.09 -7.35 -5.93
C ILE A 53 1.77 -7.13 -4.57
N GLN A 54 1.65 -5.91 -4.00
CA GLN A 54 2.19 -5.65 -2.67
C GLN A 54 1.56 -6.56 -1.60
N ASP A 55 0.25 -6.82 -1.69
CA ASP A 55 -0.45 -7.75 -0.79
C ASP A 55 0.03 -9.19 -0.97
N LEU A 56 0.11 -9.66 -2.21
CA LEU A 56 0.49 -11.03 -2.47
C LEU A 56 1.94 -11.30 -2.05
N CYS A 57 2.86 -10.43 -2.46
CA CYS A 57 4.27 -10.52 -2.12
C CYS A 57 4.51 -10.31 -0.62
N GLY A 58 3.77 -9.43 0.04
CA GLY A 58 3.88 -9.24 1.49
C GLY A 58 3.58 -10.54 2.25
N LEU A 59 2.53 -11.26 1.85
CA LEU A 59 2.16 -12.52 2.48
C LEU A 59 3.20 -13.61 2.21
N VAL A 60 3.66 -13.74 0.97
CA VAL A 60 4.76 -14.64 0.62
C VAL A 60 6.00 -14.33 1.46
N ALA A 61 6.44 -13.07 1.49
CA ALA A 61 7.63 -12.65 2.24
C ALA A 61 7.50 -12.93 3.74
N SER A 62 6.30 -12.79 4.32
CA SER A 62 6.06 -13.05 5.74
C SER A 62 6.08 -14.53 6.13
N GLN A 63 5.88 -15.44 5.17
CA GLN A 63 5.72 -16.88 5.42
C GLN A 63 6.88 -17.71 4.88
N TYR A 64 7.44 -17.33 3.73
CA TYR A 64 8.54 -18.03 3.09
C TYR A 64 9.77 -18.03 4.00
N CYS A 65 10.34 -19.21 4.26
CA CYS A 65 11.45 -19.40 5.19
C CYS A 65 11.24 -18.74 6.58
N MET A 66 10.00 -18.68 7.08
CA MET A 66 9.61 -17.99 8.33
C MET A 66 9.82 -16.47 8.31
N GLY A 67 9.96 -15.87 7.12
CA GLY A 67 10.16 -14.45 6.94
C GLY A 67 11.42 -14.15 6.13
N ILE A 68 11.26 -13.48 4.98
CA ILE A 68 12.34 -12.94 4.17
C ILE A 68 12.18 -11.43 3.96
N PRO A 69 13.27 -10.68 3.74
CA PRO A 69 13.18 -9.24 3.48
C PRO A 69 12.41 -8.95 2.20
N MET A 70 11.55 -7.92 2.26
CA MET A 70 10.78 -7.44 1.11
C MET A 70 11.12 -5.99 0.79
N ILE A 71 11.42 -5.71 -0.47
CA ILE A 71 11.51 -4.35 -1.02
C ILE A 71 10.23 -4.07 -1.81
N ALA A 72 9.54 -2.98 -1.47
CA ALA A 72 8.35 -2.53 -2.19
C ALA A 72 8.74 -1.57 -3.32
N VAL A 73 8.25 -1.82 -4.53
CA VAL A 73 8.31 -0.88 -5.65
C VAL A 73 6.88 -0.60 -6.11
N PRO A 74 6.12 0.20 -5.33
CA PRO A 74 4.71 0.46 -5.59
C PRO A 74 4.51 1.29 -6.85
N THR A 75 3.54 0.88 -7.67
CA THR A 75 3.23 1.57 -8.94
C THR A 75 1.87 2.26 -8.96
N THR A 76 1.03 2.08 -7.92
CA THR A 76 -0.24 2.79 -7.75
C THR A 76 -0.12 3.78 -6.60
N LEU A 77 -0.89 4.88 -6.65
CA LEU A 77 -0.88 5.87 -5.57
C LEU A 77 -1.28 5.22 -4.24
N LEU A 78 -2.30 4.36 -4.23
CA LEU A 78 -2.70 3.66 -3.00
C LEU A 78 -1.54 2.84 -2.40
N SER A 79 -0.82 2.06 -3.21
CA SER A 79 0.29 1.25 -2.70
C SER A 79 1.50 2.08 -2.27
N MET A 80 1.74 3.24 -2.89
CA MET A 80 2.78 4.19 -2.47
C MET A 80 2.51 4.78 -1.08
N LEU A 81 1.25 5.01 -0.73
CA LEU A 81 0.86 5.59 0.56
C LEU A 81 0.90 4.58 1.71
N GLU A 82 0.66 3.31 1.39
CA GLU A 82 0.63 2.24 2.39
C GLU A 82 2.00 1.63 2.69
N CYS A 83 3.01 1.86 1.85
CA CYS A 83 4.32 1.21 2.00
C CYS A 83 5.21 1.80 3.10
N SER A 84 4.85 2.95 3.70
CA SER A 84 5.66 3.62 4.72
C SER A 84 5.50 3.07 6.14
N GLY A 85 4.44 2.31 6.40
CA GLY A 85 4.13 1.75 7.72
C GLY A 85 3.78 0.25 7.65
N PRO A 86 3.44 -0.37 8.79
CA PRO A 86 2.82 -1.68 8.79
C PRO A 86 1.54 -1.63 7.95
N ARG A 87 1.46 -2.50 6.93
CA ARG A 87 0.29 -2.60 6.07
C ARG A 87 -0.42 -3.92 6.27
N GLU A 88 -1.74 -3.85 6.32
CA GLU A 88 -2.59 -5.03 6.25
C GLU A 88 -2.46 -5.65 4.87
N THR A 89 -1.99 -6.88 4.85
CA THR A 89 -1.68 -7.63 3.65
C THR A 89 -2.60 -8.84 3.65
N GLN A 90 -3.52 -8.93 2.69
CA GLN A 90 -4.62 -9.90 2.75
C GLN A 90 -4.87 -10.56 1.39
N LEU A 91 -5.37 -11.80 1.39
CA LEU A 91 -5.87 -12.52 0.22
C LEU A 91 -7.41 -12.56 0.20
N ASN A 92 -7.95 -12.72 -1.01
CA ASN A 92 -9.35 -13.04 -1.18
C ASN A 92 -9.57 -14.56 -1.03
N ALA A 93 -10.64 -14.95 -0.33
CA ALA A 93 -11.16 -16.30 -0.29
C ALA A 93 -12.49 -16.38 -1.06
N ALA A 94 -12.91 -17.59 -1.43
CA ALA A 94 -14.19 -17.80 -2.10
C ALA A 94 -15.38 -17.31 -1.25
N GLU A 95 -15.29 -17.48 0.06
CA GLU A 95 -16.33 -17.12 1.05
C GLU A 95 -16.29 -15.65 1.48
N GLY A 96 -15.27 -14.89 1.06
CA GLY A 96 -15.19 -13.46 1.35
C GLY A 96 -13.82 -12.84 1.07
N LYS A 97 -13.82 -11.53 0.87
CA LYS A 97 -12.59 -10.75 0.61
C LYS A 97 -11.92 -10.39 1.94
N LYS A 98 -10.58 -10.26 1.91
CA LYS A 98 -9.80 -9.67 3.00
C LYS A 98 -9.80 -10.43 4.34
N ILE A 99 -10.02 -11.75 4.33
CA ILE A 99 -10.16 -12.55 5.56
C ILE A 99 -8.83 -13.15 6.04
N ILE A 100 -7.94 -13.50 5.11
CA ILE A 100 -6.66 -14.17 5.42
C ILE A 100 -5.55 -13.15 5.18
N GLY A 101 -4.76 -12.85 6.21
CA GLY A 101 -3.72 -11.85 6.07
C GLY A 101 -2.76 -11.77 7.24
N CYS A 102 -1.82 -10.86 7.12
CA CYS A 102 -0.86 -10.49 8.16
C CYS A 102 -0.53 -8.99 8.05
N PHE A 103 0.16 -8.47 9.07
CA PHE A 103 0.76 -7.14 9.00
C PHE A 103 2.19 -7.29 8.51
N VAL A 104 2.52 -6.60 7.41
CA VAL A 104 3.86 -6.64 6.80
C VAL A 104 4.38 -5.23 6.70
N LYS A 105 5.66 -5.03 7.01
CA LYS A 105 6.37 -3.78 6.76
C LYS A 105 7.52 -4.07 5.80
N PRO A 106 7.59 -3.45 4.61
CA PRO A 106 8.73 -3.61 3.73
C PRO A 106 10.00 -3.06 4.40
N THR A 107 11.14 -3.66 4.08
CA THR A 107 12.45 -3.17 4.54
C THR A 107 12.79 -1.82 3.91
N MET A 108 12.38 -1.62 2.66
CA MET A 108 12.58 -0.38 1.90
C MET A 108 11.49 -0.24 0.83
N ALA A 109 11.17 1.00 0.47
CA ALA A 109 10.25 1.31 -0.63
C ALA A 109 10.89 2.27 -1.64
N PHE A 110 10.74 1.97 -2.94
CA PHE A 110 11.14 2.85 -4.03
C PHE A 110 9.91 3.38 -4.76
N ILE A 111 9.69 4.69 -4.70
CA ILE A 111 8.53 5.34 -5.28
C ILE A 111 8.96 6.14 -6.50
N ASP A 112 8.42 5.77 -7.67
CA ASP A 112 8.57 6.54 -8.90
C ASP A 112 7.22 7.13 -9.33
N LEU A 113 7.04 8.43 -9.13
CA LEU A 113 5.80 9.15 -9.43
C LEU A 113 5.45 9.13 -10.93
N ARG A 114 6.43 8.85 -11.80
CA ARG A 114 6.18 8.75 -13.24
C ARG A 114 5.24 7.59 -13.56
N THR A 115 5.12 6.57 -12.71
CA THR A 115 4.13 5.49 -12.92
C THR A 115 2.70 6.01 -12.87
N LEU A 116 2.43 7.06 -12.08
CA LEU A 116 1.11 7.67 -11.94
C LEU A 116 0.67 8.42 -13.19
N THR A 117 1.63 8.88 -14.01
CA THR A 117 1.32 9.60 -15.26
C THR A 117 0.66 8.70 -16.31
N LYS A 118 0.89 7.38 -16.26
CA LYS A 118 0.40 6.39 -17.24
C LYS A 118 -0.67 5.45 -16.70
N ILE A 119 -0.97 5.52 -15.41
CA ILE A 119 -1.89 4.57 -14.77
C ILE A 119 -3.35 4.77 -15.24
N ASN A 120 -4.15 3.71 -15.13
CA ASN A 120 -5.59 3.80 -15.34
C ASN A 120 -6.19 4.90 -14.41
N PRO A 121 -6.98 5.86 -14.94
CA PRO A 121 -7.58 6.92 -14.15
C PRO A 121 -8.35 6.44 -12.92
N ARG A 122 -9.01 5.27 -13.00
CA ARG A 122 -9.74 4.68 -11.86
C ARG A 122 -8.81 4.35 -10.69
N ARG A 123 -7.61 3.83 -10.97
CA ARG A 123 -6.61 3.49 -9.94
C ARG A 123 -6.01 4.74 -9.29
N LEU A 124 -5.80 5.81 -10.08
CA LEU A 124 -5.38 7.10 -9.52
C LEU A 124 -6.45 7.66 -8.58
N LYS A 125 -7.72 7.68 -9.02
CA LYS A 125 -8.85 8.14 -8.20
C LYS A 125 -9.02 7.36 -6.90
N ALA A 126 -8.84 6.04 -6.94
CA ALA A 126 -8.88 5.21 -5.74
C ALA A 126 -7.81 5.63 -4.71
N GLY A 127 -6.58 5.92 -5.17
CA GLY A 127 -5.53 6.47 -4.31
C GLY A 127 -5.86 7.86 -3.77
N MET A 128 -6.43 8.74 -4.60
CA MET A 128 -6.83 10.08 -4.16
C MET A 128 -7.92 10.04 -3.09
N ALA A 129 -8.91 9.16 -3.24
CA ALA A 129 -9.95 9.00 -2.23
C ALA A 129 -9.39 8.52 -0.89
N TYR A 130 -8.35 7.69 -0.91
CA TYR A 130 -7.63 7.34 0.31
C TYR A 130 -6.97 8.58 0.94
N CYS A 131 -6.26 9.40 0.15
CA CYS A 131 -5.67 10.66 0.66
C CYS A 131 -6.72 11.60 1.25
N ILE A 132 -7.86 11.77 0.57
CA ILE A 132 -8.96 12.65 1.05
C ILE A 132 -9.49 12.13 2.38
N ARG A 133 -9.81 10.84 2.46
CA ARG A 133 -10.29 10.22 3.71
C ARG A 133 -9.27 10.38 4.82
N TRP A 134 -7.98 10.16 4.52
CA TRP A 134 -6.91 10.34 5.49
C TRP A 134 -6.79 11.79 5.95
N GLY A 135 -6.82 12.73 5.02
CA GLY A 135 -6.72 14.16 5.33
C GLY A 135 -7.87 14.65 6.22
N ILE A 136 -9.10 14.20 5.94
CA ILE A 136 -10.28 14.54 6.75
C ILE A 136 -10.11 14.05 8.20
N VAL A 137 -9.59 12.84 8.39
CA VAL A 137 -9.57 12.18 9.71
C VAL A 137 -8.31 12.54 10.51
N TYR A 138 -7.17 12.67 9.85
CA TYR A 138 -5.86 12.70 10.51
C TYR A 138 -4.94 13.85 10.11
N ASP A 139 -5.15 14.48 8.95
CA ASP A 139 -4.19 15.45 8.41
C ASP A 139 -4.88 16.58 7.63
N ARG A 140 -5.24 17.64 8.34
CA ARG A 140 -5.90 18.82 7.76
C ARG A 140 -5.08 19.46 6.63
N GLU A 141 -3.76 19.55 6.78
CA GLU A 141 -2.89 20.15 5.76
C GLU A 141 -2.87 19.29 4.48
N LEU A 142 -2.93 17.95 4.61
CA LEU A 142 -3.10 17.07 3.47
C LEU A 142 -4.44 17.31 2.77
N PHE A 143 -5.51 17.51 3.53
CA PHE A 143 -6.84 17.80 2.96
C PHE A 143 -6.85 19.14 2.21
N GLU A 144 -6.33 20.21 2.81
CA GLU A 144 -6.20 21.53 2.19
C GLU A 144 -5.35 21.48 0.92
N LEU A 145 -4.22 20.75 0.95
CA LEU A 145 -3.37 20.54 -0.23
C LEU A 145 -4.13 19.86 -1.38
N ILE A 146 -5.01 18.90 -1.09
CA ILE A 146 -5.83 18.25 -2.11
C ILE A 146 -6.89 19.20 -2.67
N ASP A 147 -7.59 19.93 -1.80
CA ASP A 147 -8.68 20.84 -2.19
C ASP A 147 -8.18 21.98 -3.07
N GLU A 148 -7.05 22.59 -2.72
CA GLU A 148 -6.43 23.69 -3.48
C GLU A 148 -5.85 23.24 -4.83
N ASN A 149 -5.40 21.98 -4.95
CA ASN A 149 -4.65 21.49 -6.11
C ASN A 149 -5.38 20.37 -6.88
N ALA A 150 -6.70 20.22 -6.69
CA ALA A 150 -7.48 19.13 -7.25
C ALA A 150 -7.34 18.99 -8.78
N HIS A 151 -7.35 20.11 -9.51
CA HIS A 151 -7.20 20.11 -10.97
C HIS A 151 -5.83 19.57 -11.40
N MET A 152 -4.74 20.04 -10.79
CA MET A 152 -3.37 19.59 -11.09
C MET A 152 -3.17 18.11 -10.75
N LEU A 153 -3.77 17.64 -9.65
CA LEU A 153 -3.75 16.22 -9.26
C LEU A 153 -4.46 15.32 -10.28
N LEU A 154 -5.61 15.76 -10.81
CA LEU A 154 -6.35 15.03 -11.84
C LEU A 154 -5.61 15.05 -13.20
N GLU A 155 -4.91 16.14 -13.50
CA GLU A 155 -4.03 16.28 -14.66
C GLU A 155 -2.67 15.55 -14.50
N ARG A 156 -2.43 14.96 -13.33
CA ARG A 156 -1.24 14.16 -13.00
C ARG A 156 0.05 14.99 -12.98
N ASP A 157 -0.06 16.23 -12.52
CA ASP A 157 1.11 17.08 -12.29
C ASP A 157 2.05 16.42 -11.28
N VAL A 158 3.26 16.08 -11.73
CA VAL A 158 4.24 15.32 -10.94
C VAL A 158 4.72 16.12 -9.73
N SER A 159 4.77 17.45 -9.80
CA SER A 159 5.23 18.30 -8.71
C SER A 159 4.23 18.30 -7.54
N ILE A 160 2.93 18.37 -7.84
CA ILE A 160 1.89 18.29 -6.81
C ILE A 160 1.74 16.85 -6.31
N LEU A 161 1.83 15.85 -7.19
CA LEU A 161 1.84 14.43 -6.76
C LEU A 161 2.99 14.15 -5.79
N ALA A 162 4.17 14.73 -6.00
CA ALA A 162 5.31 14.59 -5.09
C ALA A 162 5.00 15.16 -3.70
N ARG A 163 4.43 16.37 -3.65
CA ARG A 163 4.03 17.01 -2.39
C ARG A 163 2.96 16.19 -1.67
N LEU A 164 1.96 15.70 -2.40
CA LEU A 164 0.90 14.86 -1.87
C LEU A 164 1.45 13.57 -1.24
N VAL A 165 2.29 12.85 -1.98
CA VAL A 165 2.87 11.57 -1.53
C VAL A 165 3.80 11.79 -0.34
N ASP A 166 4.69 12.79 -0.39
CA ASP A 166 5.59 13.10 0.73
C ASP A 166 4.79 13.44 2.00
N ARG A 167 3.78 14.32 1.90
CA ARG A 167 2.97 14.70 3.05
C ARG A 167 2.21 13.52 3.64
N ALA A 168 1.52 12.75 2.79
CA ALA A 168 0.74 11.63 3.25
C ALA A 168 1.61 10.52 3.89
N ILE A 169 2.80 10.27 3.36
CA ILE A 169 3.77 9.35 3.95
C ILE A 169 4.25 9.85 5.31
N ARG A 170 4.62 11.12 5.44
CA ARG A 170 5.05 11.71 6.72
C ARG A 170 3.93 11.67 7.76
N GLY A 171 2.71 12.05 7.36
CA GLY A 171 1.54 12.00 8.23
C GLY A 171 1.25 10.59 8.73
N ARG A 172 1.40 9.58 7.86
CA ARG A 172 1.24 8.17 8.24
C ARG A 172 2.31 7.70 9.22
N ILE A 173 3.58 7.98 8.95
CA ILE A 173 4.70 7.61 9.85
C ILE A 173 4.48 8.24 11.23
N ALA A 174 4.13 9.53 11.28
CA ALA A 174 3.87 10.22 12.55
C ALA A 174 2.69 9.60 13.33
N SER A 175 1.64 9.17 12.62
CA SER A 175 0.48 8.48 13.21
C SER A 175 0.86 7.11 13.78
N ASP A 176 1.65 6.33 13.04
CA ASP A 176 2.13 5.01 13.47
C ASP A 176 3.05 5.12 14.70
N ASP A 177 3.96 6.09 14.71
CA ASP A 177 4.84 6.37 15.85
C ASP A 177 4.04 6.77 17.09
N HIS A 178 3.02 7.62 16.91
CA HIS A 178 2.11 7.99 17.99
C HIS A 178 1.37 6.76 18.54
N ALA A 179 0.80 5.92 17.67
CA ALA A 179 0.11 4.69 18.06
C ALA A 179 1.04 3.70 18.79
N ALA A 180 2.29 3.56 18.35
CA ALA A 180 3.30 2.73 19.01
C ALA A 180 3.66 3.28 20.40
N SER A 181 3.74 4.60 20.57
CA SER A 181 4.03 5.25 21.85
C SER A 181 2.93 5.02 22.90
N LEU A 182 1.66 4.96 22.47
CA LEU A 182 0.51 4.68 23.33
C LEU A 182 0.39 3.19 23.72
N LYS A 183 0.94 2.27 22.92
CA LYS A 183 0.93 0.82 23.16
C LYS A 183 1.95 0.35 24.22
N LYS A 184 2.63 1.25 24.95
CA LYS A 184 3.35 0.90 26.18
C LYS A 184 2.43 0.45 27.34
N VAL A 185 1.11 0.46 27.13
CA VAL A 185 0.11 -0.26 27.93
C VAL A 185 -0.44 -1.41 27.06
N PRO A 186 -0.50 -2.67 27.55
CA PRO A 186 -0.81 -3.81 26.69
C PRO A 186 -2.29 -3.79 26.31
N SER A 187 -2.60 -3.49 25.04
CA SER A 187 -3.95 -3.62 24.50
C SER A 187 -4.04 -4.79 23.52
N ARG A 188 -4.95 -5.73 23.87
CA ARG A 188 -5.45 -6.83 23.05
C ARG A 188 -5.93 -6.33 21.69
N GLY A 189 -5.75 -7.16 20.66
CA GLY A 189 -6.06 -6.86 19.27
C GLY A 189 -7.46 -6.29 19.03
N ALA A 190 -7.49 -5.13 18.40
CA ALA A 190 -8.64 -4.63 17.66
C ALA A 190 -8.40 -4.96 16.18
N GLY A 191 -8.75 -6.18 15.78
CA GLY A 191 -9.01 -6.49 14.38
C GLY A 191 -10.33 -5.85 13.98
N GLY A 192 -10.31 -5.00 12.95
CA GLY A 192 -11.52 -4.34 12.48
C GLY A 192 -11.24 -3.17 11.55
N ALA A 193 -10.64 -3.43 10.37
CA ALA A 193 -10.82 -2.55 9.22
C ALA A 193 -12.24 -2.74 8.64
N GLY A 194 -13.25 -2.41 9.45
CA GLY A 194 -14.65 -2.30 9.06
C GLY A 194 -15.11 -0.90 9.43
N GLY A 195 -15.25 -0.03 8.43
CA GLY A 195 -15.91 1.27 8.50
C GLY A 195 -15.60 2.09 9.76
N ALA A 196 -14.48 2.81 9.78
CA ALA A 196 -14.37 3.94 10.70
C ALA A 196 -15.48 4.94 10.35
N ALA A 197 -16.47 5.08 11.22
CA ALA A 197 -17.48 6.11 11.13
C ALA A 197 -16.79 7.47 11.04
N VAL A 198 -17.18 8.28 10.05
CA VAL A 198 -16.75 9.68 9.95
C VAL A 198 -17.28 10.38 11.21
N PRO A 199 -16.44 10.88 12.13
CA PRO A 199 -16.94 11.78 13.16
C PRO A 199 -17.47 13.02 12.44
N ALA A 200 -18.71 13.40 12.76
CA ALA A 200 -19.33 14.59 12.19
C ALA A 200 -18.48 15.82 12.54
N ALA A 201 -17.62 16.23 11.61
CA ALA A 201 -16.85 17.45 11.73
C ALA A 201 -17.81 18.62 11.53
N SER A 202 -18.00 19.36 12.61
CA SER A 202 -18.72 20.62 12.67
C SER A 202 -18.06 21.67 11.75
N GLY A 203 -18.87 22.30 10.89
CA GLY A 203 -18.71 23.71 10.56
C GLY A 203 -17.80 24.14 9.40
N ALA A 204 -17.28 23.24 8.55
CA ALA A 204 -16.68 23.65 7.27
C ALA A 204 -17.64 23.31 6.12
N SER A 205 -17.95 24.29 5.28
CA SER A 205 -18.70 24.10 4.04
C SER A 205 -17.91 23.19 3.10
N LEU A 206 -18.06 21.88 3.30
CA LEU A 206 -17.57 20.83 2.42
C LEU A 206 -18.12 21.10 1.02
N SER A 207 -17.24 21.39 0.06
CA SER A 207 -17.66 21.48 -1.33
C SER A 207 -18.24 20.12 -1.72
N LEU A 208 -19.46 20.12 -2.23
CA LEU A 208 -20.25 18.92 -2.58
C LEU A 208 -19.46 17.93 -3.48
N ALA A 209 -18.44 18.42 -4.18
CA ALA A 209 -17.54 17.66 -5.05
C ALA A 209 -16.60 16.71 -4.28
N VAL A 210 -16.08 17.10 -3.11
CA VAL A 210 -15.12 16.29 -2.34
C VAL A 210 -15.81 15.13 -1.62
N ALA A 211 -17.01 15.36 -1.11
CA ALA A 211 -17.86 14.31 -0.55
C ALA A 211 -18.31 13.30 -1.62
N ALA A 212 -18.65 13.77 -2.83
CA ALA A 212 -18.99 12.91 -3.96
C ALA A 212 -17.79 12.06 -4.42
N ALA A 213 -16.57 12.60 -4.40
CA ALA A 213 -15.35 11.87 -4.74
C ALA A 213 -15.00 10.77 -3.72
N ALA A 214 -15.24 11.02 -2.42
CA ALA A 214 -15.08 10.03 -1.37
C ALA A 214 -16.13 8.90 -1.45
N ALA A 215 -17.39 9.24 -1.77
CA ALA A 215 -18.47 8.27 -1.94
C ALA A 215 -18.29 7.41 -3.21
N ALA A 216 -17.83 8.00 -4.32
CA ALA A 216 -17.64 7.30 -5.59
C ALA A 216 -16.42 6.36 -5.62
N ALA A 217 -15.53 6.41 -4.63
CA ALA A 217 -14.38 5.51 -4.53
C ALA A 217 -14.66 4.25 -3.68
N VAL A 218 -15.81 4.20 -3.01
CA VAL A 218 -16.25 3.07 -2.18
C VAL A 218 -17.27 2.17 -2.93
N ALA A 219 -17.79 2.63 -4.08
CA ALA A 219 -18.67 1.86 -4.98
C ALA A 219 -17.89 1.29 -6.17
#